data_AF-A0A7R7CH28-F1
#
_entry.id   AF-A0A7R7CH28-F1
#
_cell.length_a   1.000
_cell.length_b   1.000
_cell.length_c   1.000
_cell.angle_alpha   90.00
_cell.angle_beta   90.00
_cell.angle_gamma   90.00
#
_symmetry.space_group_name_H-M   'P 1'
#
loop_
_entity.id
_entity.type
_entity.pdbx_description
1 polymer ?
#
loop_
_entity_poly.entity_id
_entity_poly.type
_entity_poly.pdbx_seq_one_letter_code
_entity_poly.pdbx_strand_id
1 'polypeptide(L)' 'MAEGRKPDFDVFSIRERDGGKDVFTKIGVAFKRHEAEGISILLDALPLGRRLAVLPPLPPQDEEKR' A
#
# COMPACT_ATOMS: atom_id res chain seq x y z
N MET A 1 23.96 3.90 3.22
CA MET A 1 22.52 3.59 3.29
C MET A 1 21.84 4.64 2.44
N ALA A 2 21.33 4.28 1.25
CA ALA A 2 20.70 5.27 0.37
C ALA A 2 19.56 5.94 1.15
N GLU A 3 19.56 7.26 1.23
CA GLU A 3 18.43 8.03 1.77
C GLU A 3 17.21 7.68 0.93
N GLY A 4 16.45 6.70 1.43
CA GLY A 4 15.38 6.07 0.68
C GLY A 4 14.31 7.11 0.38
N ARG A 5 14.08 7.36 -0.91
CA ARG A 5 12.96 8.19 -1.39
C ARG A 5 11.69 7.79 -0.63
N LYS A 6 10.97 8.77 -0.08
CA LYS A 6 9.69 8.50 0.58
C LYS A 6 8.74 7.83 -0.42
N PRO A 7 8.03 6.76 -0.02
CA PRO A 7 7.07 6.12 -0.90
C PRO A 7 5.94 7.08 -1.30
N ASP A 8 5.51 6.97 -2.56
CA ASP A 8 4.44 7.80 -3.10
C ASP A 8 3.06 7.22 -2.73
N PHE A 9 2.99 5.90 -2.47
CA PHE A 9 1.76 5.17 -2.19
C PHE A 9 1.99 4.02 -1.21
N ASP A 10 0.91 3.64 -0.53
CA ASP A 10 0.80 2.41 0.24
C ASP A 10 0.11 1.31 -0.57
N VAL A 11 0.55 0.06 -0.38
CA VAL A 11 0.00 -1.10 -1.08
C VAL A 11 -0.68 -2.04 -0.11
N PHE A 12 -1.92 -2.40 -0.44
CA PHE A 12 -2.78 -3.25 0.39
C PHE A 12 -3.20 -4.50 -0.38
N SER A 13 -3.12 -5.65 0.29
CA SER A 13 -3.84 -6.85 -0.13
C SER A 13 -5.31 -6.65 0.19
N ILE A 14 -6.18 -6.87 -0.79
CA ILE A 14 -7.64 -6.89 -0.57
C ILE A 14 -8.06 -8.35 -0.40
N ARG A 15 -8.68 -8.63 0.74
CA ARG A 15 -9.37 -9.90 0.98
C ARG A 15 -10.87 -9.66 1.04
N GLU A 16 -11.55 -10.11 0.00
CA GLU A 16 -13.01 -10.14 -0.06
C GLU A 16 -13.53 -11.15 0.98
N ARG A 17 -14.60 -10.79 1.67
CA ARG A 17 -15.32 -11.68 2.58
C ARG A 17 -16.74 -11.86 2.06
N ASP A 18 -17.19 -13.10 1.91
CA ASP A 18 -18.56 -13.39 1.50
C ASP A 18 -19.55 -12.78 2.51
N GLY A 19 -20.35 -11.81 2.06
CA GLY A 19 -21.35 -11.11 2.87
C GLY A 19 -20.80 -10.07 3.84
N GLY A 20 -19.52 -9.70 3.77
CA GLY A 20 -18.86 -8.78 4.70
C GLY A 20 -18.14 -7.60 4.04
N LYS A 21 -17.55 -6.73 4.86
CA LYS A 21 -16.65 -5.66 4.39
C LYS A 21 -15.31 -6.24 3.96
N ASP A 22 -14.78 -5.72 2.87
CA ASP A 22 -13.44 -6.04 2.40
C ASP A 22 -12.38 -5.70 3.45
N VAL A 23 -11.44 -6.62 3.65
CA VAL A 23 -10.32 -6.42 4.55
C VAL A 23 -9.12 -5.97 3.76
N PHE A 24 -8.61 -4.79 4.11
CA PHE A 24 -7.38 -4.23 3.56
C PHE A 24 -6.24 -4.51 4.52
N THR A 25 -5.18 -5.13 4.04
CA THR A 25 -3.97 -5.38 4.83
C THR A 25 -2.79 -4.76 4.11
N LYS A 26 -2.07 -3.84 4.75
CA LYS A 26 -0.87 -3.22 4.16
C LYS A 26 0.19 -4.31 3.99
N ILE A 27 0.69 -4.48 2.77
CA ILE A 27 1.69 -5.50 2.41
C ILE A 27 2.90 -4.90 1.70
N GLY A 28 2.99 -3.58 1.62
CA GLY A 28 4.11 -2.90 0.98
C GLY A 28 3.82 -1.45 0.65
N VAL A 29 4.64 -0.94 -0.26
CA VAL A 29 4.63 0.46 -0.71
C VAL A 29 4.86 0.55 -2.22
N ALA A 30 4.50 1.66 -2.84
CA ALA A 30 4.77 1.88 -4.26
C ALA A 30 5.42 3.24 -4.53
N PHE A 31 6.16 3.30 -5.62
CA PHE A 31 6.90 4.46 -6.08
C PHE A 31 6.52 4.77 -7.52
N LYS A 32 6.30 6.05 -7.83
CA LYS A 32 6.17 6.50 -9.22
C LYS A 32 7.52 6.41 -9.92
N ARG A 33 7.53 5.76 -11.08
CA ARG A 33 8.72 5.71 -11.94
C ARG A 33 8.86 7.05 -12.68
N HIS A 34 10.09 7.56 -12.75
CA HIS A 34 10.38 8.82 -13.45
C HIS A 34 10.65 8.61 -14.95
N GLU A 35 11.21 7.46 -15.32
CA GLU A 35 11.67 7.18 -16.68
C GLU A 35 10.58 6.62 -17.60
N ALA A 36 9.51 6.08 -17.02
CA ALA A 36 8.37 5.55 -17.75
C ALA A 36 7.10 5.76 -16.92
N GLU A 37 5.98 6.06 -17.58
CA GLU A 37 4.69 6.15 -16.90
C GLU A 37 4.35 4.80 -16.26
N GLY A 38 4.30 4.78 -14.93
CA GLY A 38 4.02 3.57 -14.18
C GLY A 38 4.42 3.65 -12.72
N ILE A 39 4.08 2.60 -11.99
CA ILE A 39 4.40 2.44 -10.58
C ILE A 39 5.20 1.15 -10.38
N SER A 40 6.20 1.22 -9.52
CA SER A 40 6.90 0.03 -9.02
C SER A 40 6.42 -0.25 -7.60
N ILE A 41 6.07 -1.50 -7.33
CA ILE A 41 5.60 -1.95 -6.01
C ILE A 41 6.72 -2.71 -5.33
N LEU A 42 6.99 -2.35 -4.08
CA LEU A 42 7.84 -3.11 -3.18
C LEU A 42 6.93 -3.84 -2.18
N LEU A 43 6.98 -5.16 -2.19
CA LEU A 43 6.16 -6.02 -1.32
C LEU A 43 6.98 -6.54 -0.15
N ASP A 44 6.45 -6.37 1.06
CA ASP A 44 6.96 -6.98 2.29
C ASP A 44 6.37 -8.39 2.49
N ALA A 45 5.18 -8.64 1.92
CA ALA A 45 4.49 -9.92 1.99
C ALA A 45 3.79 -10.27 0.66
N LEU A 46 3.60 -11.56 0.41
CA LEU A 46 2.82 -12.02 -0.73
C LEU A 46 1.32 -11.75 -0.49
N PRO A 47 0.58 -11.23 -1.48
CA PRO A 47 -0.85 -11.02 -1.34
C PRO A 47 -1.57 -12.36 -1.21
N LEU A 48 -2.49 -12.44 -0.24
CA LEU A 48 -3.31 -13.63 0.00
C LEU A 48 -4.58 -13.65 -0.86
N GLY A 49 -4.64 -12.82 -1.90
CA GLY A 49 -5.82 -12.65 -2.76
C GLY A 49 -5.44 -12.26 -4.20
N ARG A 50 -6.47 -12.01 -5.02
CA ARG A 50 -6.32 -11.68 -6.45
C ARG A 50 -6.26 -10.18 -6.74
N ARG A 51 -6.40 -9.33 -5.71
CA ARG A 51 -6.39 -7.87 -5.86
C ARG A 51 -5.45 -7.19 -4.88
N LEU A 52 -4.80 -6.16 -5.41
CA LEU A 52 -4.03 -5.18 -4.68
C LEU A 52 -4.70 -3.82 -4.84
N ALA A 53 -4.71 -3.03 -3.77
CA ALA A 53 -5.01 -1.61 -3.85
C ALA A 53 -3.72 -0.83 -3.67
N VAL A 54 -3.49 0.16 -4.54
CA VAL A 54 -2.42 1.14 -4.42
C VAL A 54 -3.11 2.46 -4.10
N LEU A 55 -2.90 2.96 -2.89
CA LEU A 55 -3.59 4.14 -2.36
C LEU A 55 -2.57 5.18 -1.92
N PRO A 56 -2.90 6.49 -1.95
CA PRO A 56 -2.07 7.50 -1.31
C PRO A 56 -1.79 7.10 0.15
N PRO A 57 -0.60 7.42 0.70
CA PRO A 57 -0.30 7.11 2.08
C PRO A 57 -1.38 7.74 2.96
N LEU A 58 -1.95 6.95 3.87
CA LEU A 58 -2.85 7.50 4.86
C LEU A 58 -2.10 8.58 5.63
N PRO A 59 -2.75 9.71 5.96
CA PRO A 59 -2.16 10.68 6.85
C PRO A 59 -1.76 9.96 8.15
N PRO A 60 -0.62 10.30 8.76
CA PRO A 60 -0.19 9.69 10.01
C PRO A 60 -1.33 9.81 11.03
N GLN A 61 -1.78 8.67 11.57
CA GLN A 61 -2.85 8.60 12.58
C GLN A 61 -2.33 8.94 13.98
N ASP A 62 -1.60 10.04 14.12
CA ASP A 62 -1.20 10.62 15.39
C ASP A 62 -2.00 11.91 15.59
N GLU A 63 -3.25 11.80 16.06
CA GLU A 63 -3.92 12.82 16.90
C GLU A 63 -5.33 12.43 17.41
N GLU A 64 -5.67 11.15 17.56
CA GLU A 64 -6.94 10.78 18.22
C GLU A 64 -6.76 9.71 19.30
N LYS A 65 -5.94 10.06 20.29
CA LYS A 65 -5.99 9.52 21.66
C LYS A 65 -5.16 10.40 22.60
N ARG A 66 -5.76 11.49 23.08
CA ARG A 66 -5.43 12.07 24.38
C ARG A 66 -6.69 12.54 25.08
#